data_AF-A0A945ZRH5-F1
#
_entry.id   AF-A0A945ZRH5-F1
#
_cell.length_a   1.000
_cell.length_b   1.000
_cell.length_c   1.000
_cell.angle_alpha   90.00
_cell.angle_beta   90.00
_cell.angle_gamma   90.00
#
_symmetry.space_group_name_H-M   'P 1'
#
loop_
_entity.id
_entity.type
_entity.pdbx_description
1 polymer ?
#
loop_
_entity_poly.entity_id
_entity_poly.type
_entity_poly.pdbx_seq_one_letter_code
_entity_poly.pdbx_strand_id
1 'polypeptide(L)'
;MQRTEIEQLGEFGLIRRLTQEIKHQQSSTLLGVGDDAAVIDSGDKRVVISTDMLVEGVHFDMSYAPLKHLGYKAVSVNLSDICAMNAIPTQITVSIAVSSRFSVEALDELYAGI
;
A
#
# COMPACT_ATOMS: atom_id res chain seq x y z
N MET A 1 -31.80 -0.30 -11.07
CA MET A 1 -31.15 -0.72 -9.81
C MET A 1 -30.84 0.53 -9.00
N GLN A 2 -31.09 0.49 -7.69
CA GLN A 2 -30.74 1.60 -6.79
C GLN A 2 -29.23 1.53 -6.51
N ARG A 3 -28.51 2.63 -6.68
CA ARG A 3 -27.06 2.72 -6.45
C ARG A 3 -26.79 2.89 -4.96
N THR A 4 -25.90 2.05 -4.40
CA THR A 4 -25.39 2.20 -3.04
C THR A 4 -24.08 2.99 -3.10
N GLU A 5 -23.99 4.09 -2.35
CA GLU A 5 -22.75 4.86 -2.26
C GLU A 5 -21.75 4.19 -1.30
N ILE A 6 -20.45 4.34 -1.58
CA ILE A 6 -19.36 3.73 -0.79
C ILE A 6 -19.43 4.15 0.70
N GLU A 7 -19.77 5.41 0.95
CA GLU A 7 -19.90 5.97 2.30
C GLU A 7 -20.84 5.16 3.20
N GLN A 8 -21.90 4.57 2.64
CA GLN A 8 -22.87 3.79 3.39
C GLN A 8 -22.29 2.48 3.96
N LEU A 9 -21.21 1.97 3.36
CA LEU A 9 -20.52 0.76 3.82
C LEU A 9 -19.34 1.09 4.73
N GLY A 10 -18.74 2.28 4.58
CA GLY A 10 -17.45 2.61 5.17
C GLY A 10 -16.32 1.72 4.65
N GLU A 11 -15.10 2.00 5.09
CA GLU A 11 -13.89 1.29 4.63
C GLU A 11 -13.94 -0.22 4.94
N PHE A 12 -14.04 -0.58 6.22
CA PHE A 12 -14.05 -1.98 6.64
C PHE A 12 -15.25 -2.77 6.10
N GLY A 13 -16.41 -2.11 5.93
CA GLY A 13 -17.58 -2.74 5.32
C GLY A 13 -17.38 -3.00 3.83
N LEU A 14 -16.77 -2.04 3.12
CA LEU A 14 -16.43 -2.22 1.72
C LEU A 14 -15.39 -3.32 1.53
N ILE A 15 -14.30 -3.33 2.32
CA ILE A 15 -13.27 -4.37 2.26
C ILE A 15 -13.90 -5.75 2.43
N ARG A 16 -14.65 -5.97 3.52
CA ARG A 16 -15.34 -7.26 3.75
C ARG A 16 -16.22 -7.65 2.57
N ARG A 17 -17.00 -6.72 2.03
CA ARG A 17 -17.89 -7.00 0.89
C ARG A 17 -17.13 -7.42 -0.37
N LEU A 18 -15.99 -6.79 -0.65
CA LEU A 18 -15.17 -7.07 -1.83
C LEU A 18 -14.37 -8.37 -1.69
N THR A 19 -14.02 -8.75 -0.46
CA THR A 19 -13.10 -9.88 -0.22
C THR A 19 -13.77 -11.15 0.31
N GLN A 20 -15.06 -11.11 0.66
CA GLN A 20 -15.80 -12.25 1.23
C GLN A 20 -15.74 -13.55 0.39
N GLU A 21 -15.66 -13.44 -0.94
CA GLU A 21 -15.62 -14.59 -1.84
C GLU A 21 -14.19 -15.06 -2.19
N ILE A 22 -13.17 -14.34 -1.71
CA ILE A 22 -11.77 -14.69 -1.98
C ILE A 22 -11.41 -15.93 -1.15
N LYS A 23 -11.07 -17.01 -1.84
CA LYS A 23 -10.59 -18.26 -1.22
C LYS A 23 -9.08 -18.36 -1.39
N HIS A 24 -8.38 -18.79 -0.34
CA HIS A 24 -6.97 -19.13 -0.45
C HIS A 24 -6.81 -20.33 -1.39
N GLN A 25 -6.09 -20.12 -2.50
CA GLN A 25 -5.82 -21.18 -3.47
C GLN A 25 -4.46 -21.82 -3.24
N GLN A 26 -3.48 -21.04 -2.76
CA GLN A 26 -2.13 -21.50 -2.50
C GLN A 26 -2.01 -21.93 -1.05
N SER A 27 -1.48 -23.13 -0.81
CA SER A 27 -1.24 -23.65 0.54
C SER A 27 -0.19 -22.85 1.31
N SER A 28 0.65 -22.07 0.60
CA SER A 28 1.61 -21.16 1.20
C SER A 28 0.98 -19.90 1.78
N THR A 29 -0.28 -19.57 1.47
CA THR A 29 -0.94 -18.42 2.09
C THR A 29 -1.33 -18.73 3.53
N LEU A 30 -0.57 -18.21 4.50
CA LEU A 30 -0.83 -18.38 5.93
C LEU A 30 -1.84 -17.34 6.45
N LEU A 31 -1.77 -16.12 5.94
CA LEU A 31 -2.69 -15.02 6.25
C LEU A 31 -2.94 -14.21 4.97
N GLY A 32 -4.21 -13.99 4.63
CA GLY A 32 -4.61 -13.12 3.53
C GLY A 32 -5.23 -11.81 4.00
N VAL A 33 -6.36 -11.43 3.40
CA VAL A 33 -7.04 -10.16 3.72
C VAL A 33 -7.56 -10.16 5.15
N GLY A 34 -7.30 -9.08 5.90
CA GLY A 34 -7.93 -8.81 7.19
C GLY A 34 -7.03 -8.23 8.28
N ASP A 35 -5.72 -8.17 8.03
CA ASP A 35 -4.71 -7.62 8.93
C ASP A 35 -3.81 -6.61 8.16
N ASP A 36 -2.82 -6.01 8.81
CA ASP A 36 -1.95 -4.98 8.23
C ASP A 36 -1.10 -5.48 7.04
N ALA A 37 -0.87 -6.80 6.93
CA ALA A 37 -0.17 -7.41 5.80
C ALA A 37 -0.57 -8.87 5.57
N ALA A 38 -0.30 -9.39 4.38
CA ALA A 38 -0.42 -10.82 4.08
C ALA A 38 0.84 -11.57 4.51
N VAL A 39 0.68 -12.84 4.91
CA VAL A 39 1.79 -13.72 5.32
C VAL A 39 1.84 -14.94 4.41
N ILE A 40 3.01 -15.16 3.80
CA ILE A 40 3.29 -16.24 2.87
C ILE A 40 4.37 -17.14 3.47
N ASP A 41 4.13 -18.44 3.47
CA ASP A 41 5.12 -19.46 3.78
C ASP A 41 6.11 -19.61 2.63
N SER A 42 7.40 -19.40 2.94
CA SER A 42 8.51 -19.58 2.00
C SER A 42 9.49 -20.67 2.45
N GLY A 43 9.05 -21.56 3.35
CA GLY A 43 9.88 -22.61 3.94
C GLY A 43 10.52 -22.14 5.24
N ASP A 44 11.83 -21.91 5.22
CA ASP A 44 12.60 -21.60 6.45
C ASP A 44 12.21 -20.27 7.10
N LYS A 45 11.57 -19.37 6.33
CA LYS A 45 11.09 -18.07 6.79
C LYS A 45 9.69 -17.80 6.26
N ARG A 46 9.04 -16.82 6.87
CA ARG A 46 7.78 -16.25 6.38
C ARG A 46 8.07 -14.93 5.68
N VAL A 47 7.41 -14.72 4.55
CA VAL A 47 7.39 -13.43 3.85
C VAL A 47 6.14 -12.69 4.27
N VAL A 48 6.32 -11.46 4.74
CA VAL A 48 5.23 -10.54 5.07
C VAL A 48 5.20 -9.48 3.99
N ILE A 49 4.02 -9.27 3.37
CA ILE A 49 3.86 -8.36 2.24
C ILE A 49 2.64 -7.47 2.47
N SER A 50 2.89 -6.15 2.41
CA SER A 50 1.86 -5.11 2.35
C SER A 50 2.08 -4.29 1.09
N THR A 51 1.03 -3.57 0.67
CA THR A 51 1.11 -2.60 -0.41
C THR A 51 0.15 -1.46 -0.12
N ASP A 52 0.66 -0.25 -0.24
CA ASP A 52 -0.11 0.96 0.02
C ASP A 52 0.13 2.01 -1.08
N MET A 53 -0.90 2.81 -1.37
CA MET A 53 -0.86 3.81 -2.44
C MET A 53 -1.12 5.21 -1.91
N LEU A 54 -0.21 6.14 -2.20
CA LEU A 54 -0.41 7.56 -1.97
C LEU A 54 -0.92 8.23 -3.25
N VAL A 55 -2.10 8.83 -3.18
CA VAL A 55 -2.81 9.46 -4.30
C VAL A 55 -2.93 10.96 -4.08
N GLU A 56 -2.55 11.75 -5.09
CA GLU A 56 -2.69 13.22 -5.07
C GLU A 56 -4.16 13.63 -4.94
N GLY A 57 -4.46 14.59 -4.07
CA GLY A 57 -5.83 15.03 -3.75
C GLY A 57 -6.56 14.15 -2.74
N VAL A 58 -5.96 13.03 -2.31
CA VAL A 58 -6.48 12.16 -1.24
C VAL A 58 -5.50 12.10 -0.08
N HIS A 59 -4.24 11.76 -0.34
CA HIS A 59 -3.22 11.49 0.68
C HIS A 59 -2.16 12.60 0.80
N PHE A 60 -2.00 13.39 -0.26
CA PHE A 60 -1.08 14.52 -0.34
C PHE A 60 -1.54 15.51 -1.42
N ASP A 61 -0.92 16.68 -1.44
CA ASP A 61 -1.11 17.70 -2.46
C ASP A 61 0.26 18.29 -2.79
N MET A 62 0.53 18.41 -4.08
CA MET A 62 1.80 18.90 -4.60
C MET A 62 2.09 20.36 -4.22
N SER A 63 1.07 21.13 -3.83
CA SER A 63 1.22 22.53 -3.44
C SER A 63 1.92 22.71 -2.09
N TYR A 64 1.91 21.68 -1.24
CA TYR A 64 2.48 21.73 0.11
C TYR A 64 3.27 20.49 0.54
N ALA A 65 3.42 19.48 -0.32
CA ALA A 65 4.26 18.31 -0.08
C ALA A 65 5.51 18.33 -0.98
N PRO A 66 6.70 18.67 -0.44
CA PRO A 66 7.96 18.50 -1.18
C PRO A 66 8.15 17.04 -1.61
N LEU A 67 8.59 16.81 -2.84
CA LEU A 67 8.68 15.47 -3.44
C LEU A 67 9.57 14.52 -2.64
N LYS A 68 10.70 15.02 -2.13
CA LYS A 68 11.57 14.24 -1.25
C LYS A 68 10.87 13.75 0.02
N HIS A 69 10.04 14.59 0.64
CA HIS A 69 9.28 14.20 1.82
C HIS A 69 8.14 13.23 1.45
N LEU A 70 7.57 13.38 0.27
CA LEU A 70 6.58 12.43 -0.25
C LEU A 70 7.20 11.05 -0.47
N GLY A 71 8.42 10.97 -1.02
CA GLY A 71 9.18 9.72 -1.15
C GLY A 71 9.42 9.05 0.20
N TYR A 72 9.90 9.82 1.18
CA TYR A 72 10.10 9.32 2.55
C TYR A 72 8.80 8.81 3.18
N LYS A 73 7.70 9.56 3.01
CA LYS A 73 6.38 9.16 3.50
C LYS A 73 5.93 7.86 2.83
N ALA A 74 6.09 7.73 1.51
CA ALA A 74 5.68 6.55 0.75
C ALA A 74 6.34 5.26 1.27
N VAL A 75 7.62 5.33 1.62
CA VAL A 75 8.33 4.20 2.24
C VAL A 75 7.87 4.01 3.69
N SER A 76 7.87 5.08 4.49
CA SER A 76 7.61 5.00 5.94
C SER A 76 6.23 4.42 6.28
N VAL A 77 5.18 4.74 5.51
CA VAL A 77 3.84 4.19 5.75
C VAL A 77 3.81 2.68 5.52
N ASN A 78 4.39 2.19 4.43
CA ASN A 78 4.44 0.75 4.13
C ASN A 78 5.34 -0.01 5.13
N LEU A 79 6.45 0.59 5.58
CA LEU A 79 7.30 -0.01 6.61
C LEU A 79 6.57 -0.16 7.95
N SER A 80 5.64 0.76 8.26
CA SER A 80 4.85 0.73 9.49
C SER A 80 4.03 -0.55 9.58
N ASP A 81 3.35 -0.94 8.50
CA ASP A 81 2.53 -2.18 8.46
C ASP A 81 3.38 -3.43 8.69
N ILE A 82 4.54 -3.51 8.04
CA ILE A 82 5.45 -4.65 8.21
C ILE A 82 5.95 -4.73 9.67
N CYS A 83 6.25 -3.58 10.29
CA CYS A 83 6.64 -3.52 11.69
C CYS A 83 5.48 -3.91 12.63
N ALA A 84 4.25 -3.49 12.32
CA ALA A 84 3.05 -3.85 13.09
C ALA A 84 2.82 -5.37 13.11
N MET A 85 3.20 -6.05 12.04
CA MET A 85 3.19 -7.52 11.91
C MET A 85 4.37 -8.22 12.59
N ASN A 86 5.18 -7.50 13.38
CA ASN A 86 6.38 -7.99 14.06
C ASN A 86 7.41 -8.61 13.09
N ALA A 87 7.49 -8.07 11.88
CA ALA A 87 8.45 -8.48 10.85
C ALA A 87 9.53 -7.40 10.62
N ILE A 88 10.66 -7.84 10.05
CA ILE A 88 11.76 -6.94 9.68
C ILE A 88 11.61 -6.63 8.19
N PRO A 89 11.41 -5.35 7.80
CA PRO A 89 11.39 -4.98 6.39
C PRO A 89 12.75 -5.23 5.73
N THR A 90 12.73 -5.79 4.52
CA THR A 90 13.97 -6.15 3.81
C THR A 90 14.05 -5.63 2.38
N GLN A 91 12.91 -5.50 1.71
CA GLN A 91 12.80 -5.10 0.31
C GLN A 91 11.51 -4.30 0.12
N ILE A 92 11.51 -3.39 -0.84
CA ILE A 92 10.34 -2.61 -1.25
C ILE A 92 10.18 -2.68 -2.76
N THR A 93 8.94 -2.60 -3.22
CA THR A 93 8.60 -2.40 -4.63
C THR A 93 7.92 -1.05 -4.77
N VAL A 94 8.26 -0.30 -5.81
CA VAL A 94 7.72 1.04 -6.05
C VAL A 94 6.97 1.05 -7.38
N SER A 95 5.69 1.43 -7.32
CA SER A 95 4.86 1.68 -8.50
C SER A 95 4.47 3.16 -8.51
N ILE A 96 4.77 3.85 -9.61
CA ILE A 96 4.54 5.29 -9.76
C ILE A 96 3.68 5.55 -10.99
N ALA A 97 2.61 6.31 -10.80
CA ALA A 97 1.81 6.87 -11.87
C ALA A 97 1.94 8.40 -11.84
N VAL A 98 2.47 8.98 -12.91
CA VAL A 98 2.68 10.44 -13.05
C VAL A 98 2.22 10.92 -14.42
N SER A 99 1.76 12.16 -14.49
CA SER A 99 1.43 12.81 -15.77
C SER A 99 2.66 13.48 -16.39
N SER A 100 2.55 13.87 -17.66
CA SER A 100 3.63 14.50 -18.43
C SER A 100 4.08 15.88 -17.92
N ARG A 101 3.45 16.41 -16.87
CA ARG A 101 3.84 17.69 -16.24
C ARG A 101 5.07 17.58 -15.33
N PHE A 102 5.43 16.37 -14.92
CA PHE A 102 6.58 16.13 -14.06
C PHE A 102 7.86 16.05 -14.90
N SER A 103 8.90 16.76 -14.47
CA SER A 103 10.22 16.64 -15.06
C SER A 103 10.97 15.43 -14.50
N VAL A 104 12.08 15.06 -15.14
CA VAL A 104 12.94 13.97 -14.65
C VAL A 104 13.50 14.33 -13.27
N GLU A 105 13.92 15.59 -13.07
CA GLU A 105 14.48 16.08 -11.81
C GLU A 105 13.46 16.01 -10.66
N ALA A 106 12.17 16.22 -10.96
CA ALA A 106 11.12 16.02 -9.96
C ALA A 106 11.03 14.56 -9.50
N LEU A 107 11.18 13.61 -10.43
CA LEU A 107 11.23 12.18 -10.09
C LEU A 107 12.53 11.82 -9.35
N ASP A 108 13.66 12.43 -9.72
CA ASP A 108 14.91 12.28 -8.97
C ASP A 108 14.75 12.78 -7.53
N GLU A 109 14.06 13.89 -7.30
CA GLU A 109 13.77 14.39 -5.95
C GLU A 109 12.88 13.44 -5.16
N LEU A 110 11.85 12.85 -5.80
CA LEU A 110 11.00 11.84 -5.18
C LEU A 110 11.84 10.62 -4.76
N TYR A 111 12.65 10.08 -5.68
CA TYR A 111 13.50 8.92 -5.42
C TYR A 111 14.64 9.20 -4.44
N ALA A 112 15.11 10.45 -4.33
CA ALA A 112 16.06 10.84 -3.29
C ALA A 112 15.46 10.82 -1.87
N GLY A 113 14.12 10.72 -1.77
CA GLY A 113 13.40 10.53 -0.52
C GLY A 113 13.05 9.07 -0.20
N ILE A 114 13.01 8.21 -1.22
CA ILE A 114 12.79 6.76 -1.11
C ILE A 114 14.09 6.10 -0.62
#